data_AF-U5HTV8-F1
#
_entry.id   AF-U5HTV8-F1
#
_cell.length_a   1.000
_cell.length_b   1.000
_cell.length_c   1.000
_cell.angle_alpha   90.00
_cell.angle_beta   90.00
_cell.angle_gamma   90.00
#
_symmetry.space_group_name_H-M   'P 1'
#
loop_
_entity.id
_entity.type
_entity.pdbx_description
1 polymer ?
#
loop_
_entity_poly.entity_id
_entity_poly.type
_entity_poly.pdbx_seq_one_letter_code
_entity_poly.pdbx_strand_id
1 'polypeptide(L)'
;VRSKNVQSTIMKNLLDACGAGLAFFSVGYAFAYGNPGDDGREDSAVYTGEPVEAKTTFIGNGNFFLIGIENYSFWLYQFTFAATAATIVAGTLAERCQMVAYLLYSTFLTAFVYPVIVHAVWSTNGFLTPLTTNPLFGVGVIDFAGSGVVHVTGGFTSLIASKILGPRKGRFDERKSQTGSTLEVPKKIEGHSSSLQALGTFIL
;
A
#
# COMPACT_ATOMS: atom_id res chain seq x y z
N VAL A 1 4.12 -0.39 19.63
CA VAL A 1 3.14 0.60 20.14
C VAL A 1 3.12 0.53 21.66
N ARG A 2 3.07 1.68 22.36
CA ARG A 2 2.92 1.79 23.82
C ARG A 2 1.46 1.56 24.22
N SER A 3 1.22 1.04 25.43
CA SER A 3 -0.12 0.68 25.93
C SER A 3 -1.16 1.79 25.75
N LYS A 4 -0.79 3.05 26.06
CA LYS A 4 -1.67 4.22 25.92
C LYS A 4 -2.20 4.50 24.51
N ASN A 5 -1.60 3.91 23.47
CA ASN A 5 -1.96 4.14 22.07
C ASN A 5 -2.57 2.91 21.38
N VAL A 6 -2.80 1.81 22.11
CA VAL A 6 -3.28 0.55 21.52
C VAL A 6 -4.67 0.73 20.89
N GLN A 7 -5.62 1.32 21.62
CA GLN A 7 -6.98 1.55 21.11
C GLN A 7 -6.98 2.41 19.84
N SER A 8 -6.21 3.50 19.82
CA SER A 8 -6.08 4.34 18.63
C SER A 8 -5.46 3.60 17.45
N THR A 9 -4.54 2.66 17.70
CA THR A 9 -3.90 1.87 16.64
C THR A 9 -4.87 0.85 16.04
N ILE A 10 -5.63 0.14 16.86
CA ILE A 10 -6.63 -0.83 16.39
C ILE A 10 -7.70 -0.12 15.55
N MET A 11 -8.20 1.01 16.04
CA MET A 11 -9.20 1.79 15.31
C MET A 11 -8.68 2.29 13.95
N LYS A 12 -7.40 2.70 13.89
CA LYS A 12 -6.78 3.11 12.62
C LYS A 12 -6.74 1.96 11.63
N ASN A 13 -6.27 0.77 12.02
CA ASN A 13 -6.20 -0.37 11.11
C ASN A 13 -7.58 -0.78 10.57
N LEU A 14 -8.63 -0.74 11.42
CA LEU A 14 -9.99 -1.05 10.98
C LEU A 14 -10.49 -0.04 9.93
N LEU A 15 -10.39 1.25 10.24
CA LEU A 15 -10.84 2.29 9.32
C LEU A 15 -9.97 2.39 8.07
N ASP A 16 -8.71 2.00 8.16
CA ASP A 16 -7.81 1.89 7.01
C ASP A 16 -8.32 0.85 6.03
N ALA A 17 -8.70 -0.34 6.51
CA ALA A 17 -9.29 -1.38 5.68
C ALA A 17 -10.62 -0.93 5.04
N CYS A 18 -11.49 -0.26 5.79
CA CYS A 18 -12.75 0.27 5.25
C CYS A 18 -12.51 1.36 4.19
N GLY A 19 -11.61 2.31 4.48
CA GLY A 19 -11.25 3.39 3.56
C GLY A 19 -10.60 2.85 2.28
N ALA A 20 -9.66 1.93 2.42
CA ALA A 20 -9.04 1.21 1.32
C ALA A 20 -10.06 0.46 0.47
N GLY A 21 -11.02 -0.21 1.09
CA GLY A 21 -12.08 -0.93 0.38
C GLY A 21 -12.90 -0.01 -0.51
N LEU A 22 -13.37 1.13 0.03
CA LEU A 22 -14.15 2.12 -0.73
C LEU A 22 -13.32 2.81 -1.82
N ALA A 23 -12.08 3.19 -1.51
CA ALA A 23 -11.15 3.82 -2.44
C ALA A 23 -10.80 2.91 -3.62
N PHE A 24 -10.44 1.66 -3.32
CA PHE A 24 -10.06 0.69 -4.33
C PHE A 24 -11.27 0.21 -5.16
N PHE A 25 -12.45 0.08 -4.54
CA PHE A 25 -13.70 -0.18 -5.25
C PHE A 25 -14.06 0.93 -6.25
N SER A 26 -14.03 2.19 -5.81
CA SER A 26 -14.53 3.31 -6.61
C SER A 26 -13.63 3.65 -7.79
N VAL A 27 -12.32 3.79 -7.55
CA VAL A 27 -11.36 4.24 -8.58
C VAL A 27 -10.07 3.45 -8.62
N GLY A 28 -9.66 2.82 -7.51
CA GLY A 28 -8.36 2.15 -7.47
C GLY A 28 -8.27 0.93 -8.40
N TYR A 29 -9.29 0.10 -8.47
CA TYR A 29 -9.32 -1.03 -9.41
C TYR A 29 -9.28 -0.54 -10.87
N ALA A 30 -10.03 0.52 -11.18
CA ALA A 30 -10.06 1.14 -12.50
C ALA A 30 -8.67 1.62 -12.95
N PHE A 31 -7.91 2.27 -12.06
CA PHE A 31 -6.55 2.70 -12.37
C PHE A 31 -5.54 1.55 -12.44
N ALA A 32 -5.74 0.49 -11.66
CA ALA A 32 -4.86 -0.67 -11.62
C ALA A 32 -5.03 -1.57 -12.84
N TYR A 33 -6.26 -1.95 -13.16
CA TYR A 33 -6.59 -2.99 -14.14
C TYR A 33 -7.64 -2.57 -15.18
N GLY A 34 -8.31 -1.43 -14.99
CA GLY A 34 -9.43 -1.04 -15.83
C GLY A 34 -9.04 -0.67 -17.25
N ASN A 35 -9.66 -1.34 -18.22
CA ASN A 35 -9.48 -1.08 -19.65
C ASN A 35 -10.86 -1.01 -20.34
N PRO A 36 -11.06 -0.09 -21.31
CA PRO A 36 -12.34 0.00 -22.01
C PRO A 36 -12.65 -1.29 -22.77
N GLY A 37 -13.76 -1.94 -22.41
CA GLY A 37 -14.21 -3.20 -23.03
C GLY A 37 -13.69 -4.47 -22.35
N ASP A 38 -12.93 -4.35 -21.25
CA ASP A 38 -12.54 -5.46 -20.40
C ASP A 38 -13.69 -5.83 -19.45
N ASP A 39 -14.07 -7.10 -19.43
CA ASP A 39 -15.12 -7.68 -18.56
C ASP A 39 -14.55 -8.18 -17.22
N GLY A 40 -13.25 -8.00 -17.00
CA GLY A 40 -12.54 -8.46 -15.82
C GLY A 40 -12.28 -9.96 -15.83
N ARG A 41 -12.46 -10.64 -16.97
CA ARG A 41 -11.91 -11.98 -17.13
C ARG A 41 -10.41 -11.88 -17.13
N GLU A 42 -9.78 -12.72 -16.32
CA GLU A 42 -8.34 -12.75 -16.21
C GLU A 42 -7.74 -13.05 -17.58
N ASP A 43 -6.94 -12.11 -18.07
CA ASP A 43 -6.20 -12.30 -19.29
C ASP A 43 -5.25 -13.49 -19.06
N SER A 44 -5.42 -14.56 -19.84
CA SER A 44 -4.78 -15.84 -19.58
C SER A 44 -3.25 -15.74 -19.49
N ALA A 45 -2.69 -14.71 -20.12
CA ALA A 45 -1.29 -14.29 -20.05
C ALA A 45 -0.74 -14.11 -18.64
N VAL A 46 -1.54 -13.63 -17.68
CA VAL A 46 -1.09 -13.44 -16.28
C VAL A 46 -0.71 -14.78 -15.63
N TYR A 47 -1.36 -15.87 -16.02
CA TYR A 47 -1.12 -17.20 -15.46
C TYR A 47 -0.24 -18.09 -16.35
N THR A 48 -0.32 -17.92 -17.67
CA THR A 48 0.47 -18.70 -18.63
C THR A 48 1.88 -18.12 -18.80
N GLY A 49 2.09 -16.84 -18.49
CA GLY A 49 3.34 -16.13 -18.77
C GLY A 49 3.58 -15.89 -20.26
N GLU A 50 2.58 -16.17 -21.11
CA GLU A 50 2.68 -15.99 -22.56
C GLU A 50 2.58 -14.50 -22.91
N PRO A 51 3.53 -13.95 -23.68
CA PRO A 51 3.50 -12.53 -24.05
C PRO A 51 2.28 -12.19 -24.91
N VAL A 52 1.62 -11.08 -24.59
CA VAL A 52 0.51 -10.52 -25.36
C VAL A 52 1.00 -9.30 -26.13
N GLU A 53 0.55 -9.15 -27.37
CA GLU A 53 0.73 -7.92 -28.16
C GLU A 53 -0.25 -6.84 -27.67
N ALA A 54 -0.06 -6.39 -26.43
CA ALA A 54 -0.91 -5.38 -25.80
C ALA A 54 -0.30 -3.98 -25.98
N LYS A 55 -1.16 -2.99 -26.29
CA LYS A 55 -0.79 -1.58 -26.17
C LYS A 55 -0.52 -1.27 -24.70
N THR A 56 0.71 -0.85 -24.39
CA THR A 56 1.08 -0.44 -23.04
C THR A 56 0.54 0.94 -22.73
N THR A 57 0.08 1.12 -21.49
CA THR A 57 -0.47 2.35 -20.94
C THR A 57 0.19 2.67 -19.61
N PHE A 58 0.12 3.94 -19.21
CA PHE A 58 0.66 4.39 -17.93
C PHE A 58 -0.30 4.10 -16.77
N ILE A 59 -1.61 4.16 -17.04
CA ILE A 59 -2.68 4.00 -16.05
C ILE A 59 -3.92 3.41 -16.73
N GLY A 60 -4.67 2.59 -15.99
CA GLY A 60 -5.99 2.14 -16.41
C GLY A 60 -6.98 3.30 -16.49
N ASN A 61 -7.99 3.18 -17.34
CA ASN A 61 -8.96 4.25 -17.60
C ASN A 61 -10.40 3.75 -17.80
N GLY A 62 -10.68 2.48 -17.49
CA GLY A 62 -12.00 1.85 -17.57
C GLY A 62 -12.52 1.34 -16.23
N ASN A 63 -13.76 0.85 -16.20
CA ASN A 63 -14.32 0.06 -15.09
C ASN A 63 -14.35 0.74 -13.70
N PHE A 64 -14.56 2.06 -13.66
CA PHE A 64 -14.84 2.79 -12.41
C PHE A 64 -16.02 2.16 -11.67
N PHE A 65 -15.95 2.10 -10.34
CA PHE A 65 -16.94 1.42 -9.49
C PHE A 65 -17.18 -0.05 -9.86
N LEU A 66 -16.19 -0.71 -10.47
CA LEU A 66 -16.29 -2.08 -11.01
C LEU A 66 -17.39 -2.26 -12.07
N ILE A 67 -17.83 -1.18 -12.72
CA ILE A 67 -18.84 -1.27 -13.76
C ILE A 67 -18.30 -2.14 -14.90
N GLY A 68 -19.04 -3.20 -15.24
CA GLY A 68 -18.66 -4.16 -16.27
C GLY A 68 -17.70 -5.26 -15.82
N ILE A 69 -17.32 -5.31 -14.54
CA ILE A 69 -16.44 -6.37 -14.00
C ILE A 69 -17.27 -7.50 -13.41
N GLU A 70 -17.03 -8.73 -13.86
CA GLU A 70 -17.70 -9.92 -13.33
C GLU A 70 -16.85 -10.65 -12.27
N ASN A 71 -15.53 -10.48 -12.29
CA ASN A 71 -14.61 -11.17 -11.38
C ASN A 71 -14.39 -10.43 -10.05
N TYR A 72 -15.39 -10.50 -9.17
CA TYR A 72 -15.31 -9.91 -7.82
C TYR A 72 -14.28 -10.59 -6.91
N SER A 73 -13.94 -11.85 -7.17
CA SER A 73 -12.91 -12.58 -6.41
C SER A 73 -11.52 -11.98 -6.64
N PHE A 74 -11.20 -11.64 -7.89
CA PHE A 74 -9.95 -10.97 -8.22
C PHE A 74 -9.91 -9.55 -7.65
N TRP A 75 -11.02 -8.82 -7.69
CA TRP A 75 -11.11 -7.53 -6.99
C TRP A 75 -10.83 -7.68 -5.50
N LEU A 76 -11.46 -8.64 -4.82
CA LEU A 76 -11.26 -8.88 -3.39
C LEU A 76 -9.80 -9.22 -3.09
N TYR A 77 -9.19 -10.08 -3.91
CA TYR A 77 -7.77 -10.42 -3.82
C TYR A 77 -6.90 -9.16 -3.91
N GLN A 78 -7.08 -8.33 -4.95
CA GLN A 78 -6.27 -7.13 -5.16
C GLN A 78 -6.52 -6.03 -4.12
N PHE A 79 -7.75 -5.92 -3.61
CA PHE A 79 -8.08 -5.05 -2.49
C PHE A 79 -7.22 -5.39 -1.26
N THR A 80 -7.01 -6.68 -0.94
CA THR A 80 -6.20 -7.05 0.22
C THR A 80 -4.74 -6.59 0.10
N PHE A 81 -4.17 -6.58 -1.10
CA PHE A 81 -2.83 -6.03 -1.34
C PHE A 81 -2.80 -4.51 -1.22
N ALA A 82 -3.80 -3.81 -1.76
CA ALA A 82 -3.94 -2.36 -1.61
C ALA A 82 -4.04 -1.95 -0.12
N ALA A 83 -4.90 -2.65 0.64
CA ALA A 83 -5.05 -2.45 2.08
C ALA A 83 -3.74 -2.75 2.83
N THR A 84 -3.02 -3.81 2.44
CA THR A 84 -1.71 -4.16 3.02
C THR A 84 -0.68 -3.06 2.78
N ALA A 85 -0.57 -2.54 1.55
CA ALA A 85 0.35 -1.45 1.22
C ALA A 85 0.09 -0.19 2.08
N ALA A 86 -1.18 0.14 2.31
CA ALA A 86 -1.59 1.25 3.18
C ALA A 86 -1.26 0.98 4.66
N THR A 87 -1.56 -0.22 5.17
CA THR A 87 -1.36 -0.57 6.59
C THR A 87 0.11 -0.68 6.99
N ILE A 88 1.03 -0.97 6.07
CA ILE A 88 2.48 -0.85 6.33
C ILE A 88 2.82 0.54 6.89
N VAL A 89 2.16 1.58 6.38
CA VAL A 89 2.37 2.97 6.77
C VAL A 89 1.75 3.28 8.13
N ALA A 90 0.63 2.65 8.48
CA ALA A 90 -0.01 2.76 9.80
C ALA A 90 0.99 2.55 10.95
N GLY A 91 1.79 1.48 10.84
CA GLY A 91 2.73 1.09 11.88
C GLY A 91 3.84 2.11 12.13
N THR A 92 4.30 2.78 11.07
CA THR A 92 5.42 3.74 11.17
C THR A 92 4.96 5.10 11.74
N LEU A 93 3.72 5.48 11.44
CA LEU A 93 3.09 6.73 11.85
C LEU A 93 2.33 6.64 13.19
N ALA A 94 2.30 5.46 13.79
CA ALA A 94 1.64 5.21 15.07
C ALA A 94 2.06 6.23 16.15
N GLU A 95 1.12 6.51 17.06
CA GLU A 95 1.27 7.37 18.24
C GLU A 95 1.40 8.89 18.02
N ARG A 96 1.69 9.35 16.79
CA ARG A 96 1.97 10.77 16.53
C ARG A 96 1.31 11.35 15.28
N CYS A 97 0.75 10.53 14.40
CA CYS A 97 -0.08 11.01 13.29
C CYS A 97 -1.53 11.22 13.72
N GLN A 98 -2.10 12.36 13.35
CA GLN A 98 -3.54 12.62 13.52
C GLN A 98 -4.36 11.63 12.68
N MET A 99 -5.49 11.20 13.23
CA MET A 99 -6.33 10.16 12.63
C MET A 99 -6.92 10.58 11.28
N VAL A 100 -7.41 11.82 11.16
CA VAL A 100 -7.98 12.34 9.91
C VAL A 100 -6.91 12.42 8.81
N ALA A 101 -5.74 12.97 9.13
CA ALA A 101 -4.62 13.04 8.19
C ALA A 101 -4.20 11.64 7.71
N TYR A 102 -4.19 10.65 8.62
CA TYR A 102 -3.91 9.26 8.30
C TYR A 102 -4.93 8.69 7.30
N LEU A 103 -6.22 8.83 7.58
CA LEU A 103 -7.28 8.28 6.73
C LEU A 103 -7.32 8.92 5.33
N LEU A 104 -7.12 10.23 5.24
CA LEU A 104 -7.03 10.92 3.94
C LEU A 104 -5.86 10.39 3.12
N TYR A 105 -4.69 10.28 3.75
CA TYR A 105 -3.51 9.75 3.10
C TYR A 105 -3.70 8.30 2.64
N SER A 106 -4.26 7.43 3.48
CA SER A 106 -4.38 6.01 3.13
C SER A 106 -5.46 5.75 2.09
N THR A 107 -6.56 6.52 2.12
CA THR A 107 -7.56 6.55 1.05
C THR A 107 -6.91 7.00 -0.25
N PHE A 108 -6.08 8.05 -0.24
CA PHE A 108 -5.39 8.52 -1.45
C PHE A 108 -4.37 7.50 -1.98
N LEU A 109 -3.61 6.85 -1.10
CA LEU A 109 -2.66 5.81 -1.47
C LEU A 109 -3.37 4.66 -2.18
N THR A 110 -4.48 4.17 -1.62
CA THR A 110 -5.26 3.05 -2.19
C THR A 110 -6.14 3.44 -3.37
N ALA A 111 -6.54 4.71 -3.48
CA ALA A 111 -7.30 5.23 -4.62
C ALA A 111 -6.43 5.49 -5.84
N PHE A 112 -5.16 5.88 -5.67
CA PHE A 112 -4.37 6.42 -6.79
C PHE A 112 -2.93 5.90 -6.83
N VAL A 113 -2.11 6.21 -5.83
CA VAL A 113 -0.65 5.96 -5.90
C VAL A 113 -0.33 4.46 -6.05
N TYR A 114 -0.94 3.62 -5.21
CA TYR A 114 -0.74 2.17 -5.27
C TYR A 114 -1.30 1.57 -6.57
N PRO A 115 -2.56 1.87 -6.98
CA PRO A 115 -3.09 1.42 -8.28
C PRO A 115 -2.23 1.73 -9.50
N VAL A 116 -1.61 2.92 -9.58
CA VAL A 116 -0.73 3.27 -10.70
C VAL A 116 0.50 2.36 -10.75
N ILE A 117 1.07 2.02 -9.59
CA ILE A 117 2.21 1.11 -9.49
C ILE A 117 1.79 -0.32 -9.87
N VAL A 118 0.62 -0.75 -9.39
CA VAL A 118 0.01 -2.03 -9.80
C VAL A 118 -0.16 -2.08 -11.31
N HIS A 119 -0.71 -1.03 -11.92
CA HIS A 119 -0.89 -0.98 -13.36
C HIS A 119 0.44 -1.13 -14.09
N ALA A 120 1.45 -0.36 -13.69
CA ALA A 120 2.75 -0.39 -14.34
C ALA A 120 3.36 -1.80 -14.41
N VAL A 121 3.24 -2.59 -13.34
CA VAL A 121 3.96 -3.87 -13.16
C VAL A 121 3.09 -5.10 -13.40
N TRP A 122 1.85 -5.09 -12.91
CA TRP A 122 0.96 -6.27 -12.89
C TRP A 122 -0.17 -6.23 -13.90
N SER A 123 -0.49 -5.08 -14.48
CA SER A 123 -1.45 -5.06 -15.59
C SER A 123 -0.80 -5.65 -16.85
N THR A 124 -1.58 -6.35 -17.66
CA THR A 124 -1.17 -6.77 -19.02
C THR A 124 -0.89 -5.57 -19.92
N ASN A 125 -1.52 -4.43 -19.64
CA ASN A 125 -1.25 -3.15 -20.31
C ASN A 125 -0.20 -2.29 -19.60
N GLY A 126 0.43 -2.79 -18.52
CA GLY A 126 1.43 -2.03 -17.79
C GLY A 126 2.67 -1.72 -18.62
N PHE A 127 3.16 -0.48 -18.59
CA PHE A 127 4.37 -0.13 -19.34
C PHE A 127 5.68 -0.79 -18.84
N LEU A 128 5.68 -1.36 -17.63
CA LEU A 128 6.81 -2.15 -17.07
C LEU A 128 6.50 -3.66 -17.02
N THR A 129 5.35 -4.08 -17.54
CA THR A 129 4.89 -5.47 -17.43
C THR A 129 5.85 -6.43 -18.16
N PRO A 130 6.10 -7.64 -17.62
CA PRO A 130 6.81 -8.68 -18.35
C PRO A 130 5.92 -9.43 -19.34
N LEU A 131 4.61 -9.14 -19.34
CA LEU A 131 3.59 -9.84 -20.14
C LEU A 131 3.45 -9.31 -21.57
N THR A 132 4.23 -8.30 -21.96
CA THR A 132 4.18 -7.72 -23.32
C THR A 132 5.26 -8.33 -24.22
N THR A 133 4.96 -8.44 -25.51
CA THR A 133 5.94 -8.82 -26.54
C THR A 133 7.03 -7.76 -26.75
N ASN A 134 6.80 -6.51 -26.35
CA ASN A 134 7.72 -5.38 -26.54
C ASN A 134 7.98 -4.63 -25.22
N PRO A 135 8.73 -5.24 -24.28
CA PRO A 135 8.95 -4.62 -22.97
C PRO A 135 9.83 -3.37 -23.05
N LEU A 136 9.62 -2.44 -22.11
CA LEU A 136 10.43 -1.24 -22.01
C LEU A 136 11.92 -1.62 -21.80
N PHE A 137 12.82 -1.03 -22.59
CA PHE A 137 14.25 -1.37 -22.59
C PHE A 137 14.57 -2.85 -22.88
N GLY A 138 13.63 -3.61 -23.46
CA GLY A 138 13.82 -5.04 -23.74
C GLY A 138 13.70 -5.95 -22.51
N VAL A 139 13.26 -5.42 -21.36
CA VAL A 139 13.10 -6.20 -20.12
C VAL A 139 11.87 -5.77 -19.32
N GLY A 140 11.11 -6.75 -18.82
CA GLY A 140 9.96 -6.51 -17.94
C GLY A 140 10.29 -6.69 -16.46
N VAL A 141 9.49 -6.06 -15.60
CA VAL A 141 9.63 -6.18 -14.13
C VAL A 141 8.91 -7.42 -13.64
N ILE A 142 9.64 -8.33 -12.98
CA ILE A 142 9.05 -9.52 -12.36
C ILE A 142 8.87 -9.25 -10.86
N ASP A 143 7.62 -9.19 -10.43
CA ASP A 143 7.24 -9.15 -9.01
C ASP A 143 6.06 -10.09 -8.80
N PHE A 144 6.29 -11.26 -8.24
CA PHE A 144 5.26 -12.30 -8.18
C PHE A 144 4.13 -12.00 -7.18
N ALA A 145 4.49 -11.46 -6.01
CA ALA A 145 3.56 -11.31 -4.87
C ALA A 145 3.68 -9.96 -4.15
N GLY A 146 4.43 -9.01 -4.71
CA GLY A 146 4.39 -7.62 -4.27
C GLY A 146 5.55 -7.20 -3.41
N SER A 147 6.73 -7.81 -3.57
CA SER A 147 7.95 -7.33 -2.91
C SER A 147 8.22 -5.86 -3.28
N GLY A 148 8.08 -5.52 -4.55
CA GLY A 148 8.14 -4.14 -5.04
C GLY A 148 6.79 -3.43 -4.90
N VAL A 149 5.77 -3.96 -5.59
CA VAL A 149 4.47 -3.30 -5.76
C VAL A 149 3.80 -2.98 -4.43
N VAL A 150 3.96 -3.83 -3.41
CA VAL A 150 3.30 -3.67 -2.10
C VAL A 150 4.31 -3.21 -1.05
N HIS A 151 5.38 -3.97 -0.83
CA HIS A 151 6.30 -3.71 0.28
C HIS A 151 7.23 -2.52 0.03
N VAL A 152 7.82 -2.38 -1.16
CA VAL A 152 8.62 -1.17 -1.48
C VAL A 152 7.73 0.06 -1.54
N THR A 153 6.53 0.00 -2.13
CA THR A 153 5.57 1.11 -2.14
C THR A 153 5.21 1.55 -0.72
N GLY A 154 4.75 0.63 0.13
CA GLY A 154 4.41 0.93 1.51
C GLY A 154 5.61 1.39 2.34
N GLY A 155 6.77 0.75 2.15
CA GLY A 155 8.01 1.06 2.85
C GLY A 155 8.59 2.43 2.51
N PHE A 156 8.65 2.77 1.22
CA PHE A 156 9.13 4.08 0.77
C PHE A 156 8.17 5.20 1.19
N THR A 157 6.86 4.96 1.06
CA THR A 157 5.89 5.96 1.51
C THR A 157 5.95 6.14 3.03
N SER A 158 6.18 5.07 3.79
CA SER A 158 6.42 5.13 5.23
C SER A 158 7.68 5.93 5.60
N LEU A 159 8.75 5.78 4.83
CA LEU A 159 10.00 6.52 5.02
C LEU A 159 9.77 8.02 4.84
N ILE A 160 9.15 8.42 3.73
CA ILE A 160 8.84 9.82 3.44
C ILE A 160 7.88 10.40 4.48
N ALA A 161 6.79 9.68 4.80
CA ALA A 161 5.83 10.12 5.81
C ALA A 161 6.45 10.24 7.20
N SER A 162 7.34 9.32 7.58
CA SER A 162 8.07 9.38 8.86
C SER A 162 9.05 10.56 8.91
N LYS A 163 9.68 10.89 7.78
CA LYS A 163 10.57 12.06 7.67
C LYS A 163 9.79 13.36 7.84
N ILE A 164 8.62 13.49 7.20
CA ILE A 164 7.75 14.68 7.31
C ILE A 164 7.19 14.82 8.72
N LEU A 165 6.71 13.72 9.31
CA LEU A 165 6.09 13.74 10.64
C LEU A 165 7.10 13.90 11.79
N GLY A 166 8.36 13.56 11.53
CA GLY A 166 9.44 13.63 12.51
C GLY A 166 9.40 12.50 13.55
N PRO A 167 10.28 12.57 14.56
CA PRO A 167 10.44 11.52 15.56
C PRO A 167 9.29 11.47 16.59
N ARG A 168 9.14 10.33 17.27
CA ARG A 168 8.24 10.22 18.43
C ARG A 168 8.79 11.05 19.60
N LYS A 169 7.90 11.80 20.26
CA LYS A 169 8.23 12.55 21.49
C LYS A 169 8.91 11.63 22.51
N GLY A 170 10.06 12.07 23.01
CA GLY A 170 10.89 11.34 23.98
C GLY A 170 11.71 10.19 23.40
N ARG A 171 11.84 10.08 22.08
CA ARG A 171 12.82 9.18 21.42
C ARG A 171 14.22 9.80 21.41
N PHE A 172 14.32 11.09 21.11
CA PHE A 172 15.57 11.83 21.01
C PHE A 172 15.63 13.05 21.95
N ASP A 173 14.57 13.32 22.71
CA ASP A 173 14.49 14.52 23.57
C ASP A 173 15.01 14.23 25.00
N GLU A 174 15.90 15.07 25.51
CA GLU A 174 16.20 15.17 26.94
C GLU A 174 15.07 15.90 27.67
N ARG A 175 14.21 15.17 28.37
CA ARG A 175 13.16 15.77 29.22
C ARG A 175 13.67 16.68 30.37
N LYS A 176 14.99 16.89 30.49
CA LYS A 176 15.64 17.64 31.59
C LYS A 176 16.64 18.71 31.16
N SER A 177 16.86 18.95 29.87
CA SER A 177 17.76 20.01 29.43
C SER A 177 16.97 21.25 29.04
N GLN A 178 17.17 22.34 29.77
CA GLN A 178 16.63 23.67 29.45
C GLN A 178 17.18 24.22 28.11
N THR A 179 18.08 23.51 27.42
CA THR A 179 18.74 23.94 26.18
C THR A 179 18.26 23.22 24.91
N GLY A 180 17.32 22.25 25.01
CA GLY A 180 16.76 21.58 23.82
C GLY A 180 17.74 20.65 23.09
N SER A 181 18.76 20.13 23.77
CA SER A 181 19.75 19.20 23.21
C SER A 181 19.13 17.87 22.76
N THR A 182 19.47 17.42 21.55
CA THR A 182 19.17 16.07 21.05
C THR A 182 20.07 15.05 21.74
N LEU A 183 19.49 13.96 22.25
CA LEU A 183 20.24 12.84 22.82
C LEU A 183 21.19 12.21 21.80
N GLU A 184 22.45 11.98 22.19
CA GLU A 184 23.41 11.19 21.38
C GLU A 184 22.94 9.72 21.23
N VAL A 185 22.32 9.16 22.26
CA VAL A 185 21.77 7.79 22.25
C VAL A 185 20.24 7.82 22.30
N PRO A 186 19.53 7.29 21.29
CA PRO A 186 18.07 7.30 21.26
C PRO A 186 17.47 6.45 22.38
N LYS A 187 16.52 7.02 23.13
CA LYS A 187 15.83 6.29 24.19
C LYS A 187 14.98 5.14 23.63
N LYS A 188 15.15 3.93 24.17
CA LYS A 188 14.34 2.76 23.78
C LYS A 188 12.86 3.01 24.08
N ILE A 189 11.99 2.76 23.10
CA ILE A 189 10.54 2.76 23.28
C ILE A 189 10.12 1.29 23.26
N GLU A 190 9.74 0.76 24.42
CA GLU A 190 9.35 -0.64 24.56
C GLU A 190 7.96 -0.91 23.97
N GLY A 191 7.79 -2.13 23.45
CA GLY A 191 6.49 -2.63 23.01
C GLY A 191 5.61 -2.94 24.22
N HIS A 192 4.30 -2.79 24.07
CA HIS A 192 3.36 -3.04 25.17
C HIS A 192 3.09 -4.53 25.43
N SER A 193 3.26 -5.41 24.44
CA SER A 193 2.96 -6.84 24.55
C SER A 193 3.76 -7.65 23.52
N SER A 194 4.60 -8.57 23.99
CA SER A 194 5.33 -9.53 23.15
C SER A 194 4.43 -10.65 22.63
N SER A 195 3.42 -11.06 23.41
CA SER A 195 2.46 -12.08 22.99
C SER A 195 1.60 -11.62 21.81
N LEU A 196 1.13 -10.36 21.83
CA LEU A 196 0.38 -9.79 20.69
C LEU A 196 1.28 -9.59 19.47
N GLN A 197 2.56 -9.28 19.67
CA GLN A 197 3.52 -9.23 18.57
C GLN A 197 3.71 -10.61 17.95
N ALA A 198 3.92 -11.66 18.76
CA ALA A 198 4.06 -13.02 18.27
C ALA A 198 2.81 -13.52 17.54
N LEU A 199 1.61 -13.25 18.09
CA LEU A 199 0.35 -13.57 17.42
C LEU A 199 0.23 -12.87 16.06
N GLY A 200 0.59 -11.59 15.98
CA GLY A 200 0.64 -10.86 14.72
C GLY A 200 1.61 -11.46 13.71
N THR A 201 2.79 -11.90 14.16
CA THR A 201 3.77 -12.60 13.30
C THR A 201 3.27 -13.95 12.80
N PHE A 202 2.43 -14.66 13.54
CA PHE A 202 1.84 -15.92 13.07
C PHE A 202 0.70 -15.73 12.06
N ILE A 203 0.04 -14.57 12.07
CA ILE A 203 -1.06 -14.25 11.16
C ILE A 203 -0.54 -13.69 9.83
N LEU A 204 0.58 -12.95 9.87
CA LEU A 204 1.29 -12.43 8.69
C LEU A 204 2.09 -13.53 7.98
#